data_AF-A0A8J7WWH1-F1
#
_entry.id   AF-A0A8J7WWH1-F1
#
_cell.length_a   1.000
_cell.length_b   1.000
_cell.length_c   1.000
_cell.angle_alpha   90.00
_cell.angle_beta   90.00
_cell.angle_gamma   90.00
#
_symmetry.space_group_name_H-M   'P 1'
#
loop_
_entity.id
_entity.type
_entity.pdbx_description
1 polymer ?
#
loop_
_entity_poly.entity_id
_entity_poly.type
_entity_poly.pdbx_seq_one_letter_code
_entity_poly.pdbx_strand_id
1 'polypeptide(L)'
;LEEAAGRHHWGEPSIVLCVDEDRLAPPRAPLVAGWAGPPGAWALPENAFVHRTARITTSEARALALARLAPRPGTLVWDVGAGSGSVGIECARLGAAVITVERDADSCERIDLNATMHGVRVRVVRGQAPAALLDLPQPDAVMVGGGG
;
A
#
# COMPACT_ATOMS: atom_id res chain seq x y z
N LEU A 1 -9.34 -2.32 -21.33
CA LEU A 1 -9.29 -1.94 -19.90
C LEU A 1 -10.30 -0.86 -19.53
N GLU A 2 -10.93 -0.16 -20.48
CA GLU A 2 -11.92 0.91 -20.19
C GLU A 2 -13.38 0.45 -19.93
N GLU A 3 -13.75 -0.80 -20.20
CA GLU A 3 -15.18 -1.17 -20.20
C GLU A 3 -15.75 -1.78 -18.90
N ALA A 4 -14.92 -2.13 -17.91
CA ALA A 4 -15.42 -2.82 -16.70
C ALA A 4 -15.90 -1.89 -15.57
N ALA A 5 -15.60 -0.58 -15.62
CA ALA A 5 -15.86 0.34 -14.51
C ALA A 5 -17.23 1.05 -14.55
N GLY A 6 -18.01 0.92 -15.63
CA GLY A 6 -19.11 1.86 -15.93
C GLY A 6 -20.51 1.52 -15.42
N ARG A 7 -20.74 0.40 -14.72
CA ARG A 7 -22.12 -0.07 -14.42
C ARG A 7 -22.41 -0.43 -12.96
N HIS A 8 -21.67 0.12 -12.02
CA HIS A 8 -21.94 -0.12 -10.60
C HIS A 8 -21.93 1.20 -9.81
N HIS A 9 -23.08 1.52 -9.21
CA HIS A 9 -23.18 2.55 -8.18
C HIS A 9 -22.68 1.94 -6.87
N TRP A 10 -21.39 2.06 -6.63
CA TRP A 10 -20.81 1.79 -5.33
C TRP A 10 -21.12 2.98 -4.41
N GLY A 11 -21.49 2.75 -3.14
CA GLY A 11 -21.33 3.80 -2.12
C GLY A 11 -19.87 4.23 -2.05
N GLU A 12 -19.51 5.32 -1.34
CA GLU A 12 -18.12 5.79 -1.29
C GLU A 12 -17.18 4.66 -0.83
N PRO A 13 -16.39 4.05 -1.74
CA PRO A 13 -15.62 2.87 -1.41
C PRO A 13 -14.46 3.29 -0.51
N SER A 14 -14.30 2.62 0.63
CA SER A 14 -13.19 2.92 1.54
C SER A 14 -11.83 2.48 0.98
N ILE A 15 -11.83 1.51 0.06
CA ILE A 15 -10.64 0.90 -0.57
C ILE A 15 -10.95 0.54 -2.02
N VAL A 16 -10.03 0.85 -2.93
CA VAL A 16 -10.02 0.31 -4.31
C VAL A 16 -8.67 -0.34 -4.57
N LEU A 17 -8.70 -1.56 -5.12
CA LEU A 17 -7.53 -2.34 -5.48
C LEU A 17 -7.49 -2.52 -7.00
N CYS A 18 -6.34 -2.23 -7.60
CA CYS A 18 -6.06 -2.57 -9.00
C CYS A 18 -4.90 -3.56 -9.01
N VAL A 19 -5.17 -4.78 -9.48
CA VAL A 19 -4.23 -5.90 -9.46
C VAL A 19 -4.04 -6.45 -10.86
N ASP A 20 -2.78 -6.72 -11.20
CA ASP A 20 -2.42 -7.51 -12.38
C ASP A 20 -2.18 -8.95 -11.91
N GLU A 21 -3.16 -9.82 -12.13
CA GLU A 21 -3.13 -11.21 -11.65
C GLU A 21 -1.97 -12.01 -12.25
N ASP A 22 -1.54 -11.71 -13.48
CA ASP A 22 -0.40 -12.40 -14.11
C ASP A 22 0.93 -12.00 -13.44
N ARG A 23 1.01 -10.78 -12.89
CA ARG A 23 2.16 -10.33 -12.08
C ARG A 23 2.08 -10.79 -10.62
N LEU A 24 0.87 -10.92 -10.09
CA LEU A 24 0.65 -11.45 -8.75
C LEU A 24 0.77 -12.97 -8.68
N ALA A 25 0.54 -13.68 -9.79
CA ALA A 25 0.75 -15.12 -9.90
C ALA A 25 2.14 -15.46 -9.35
N PRO A 26 2.25 -16.34 -8.36
CA PRO A 26 3.53 -16.55 -7.70
C PRO A 26 4.47 -17.24 -8.69
N PRO A 27 5.58 -16.61 -9.13
CA PRO A 27 6.72 -17.42 -9.51
C PRO A 27 7.09 -18.26 -8.28
N ARG A 28 7.80 -19.38 -8.47
CA ARG A 28 8.55 -19.97 -7.34
C ARG A 28 9.39 -18.84 -6.75
N ALA A 29 8.97 -18.29 -5.60
CA ALA A 29 9.68 -17.19 -4.98
C ALA A 29 11.09 -17.71 -4.71
N PRO A 30 12.13 -17.15 -5.35
CA PRO A 30 13.47 -17.63 -5.12
C PRO A 30 13.77 -17.46 -3.62
N LEU A 31 14.54 -18.38 -3.05
CA LEU A 31 15.07 -18.18 -1.71
C LEU A 31 15.91 -16.89 -1.73
N VAL A 32 15.41 -15.85 -1.08
CA VAL A 32 16.14 -14.59 -0.93
C VAL A 32 17.05 -14.73 0.29
N ALA A 33 18.36 -14.81 0.05
CA ALA A 33 19.34 -14.87 1.12
C ALA A 33 19.20 -13.64 2.04
N GLY A 34 19.10 -13.88 3.36
CA GLY A 34 18.97 -12.82 4.36
C GLY A 34 17.55 -12.32 4.61
N TRP A 35 16.54 -12.79 3.87
CA TRP A 35 15.16 -12.53 4.25
C TRP A 35 14.71 -13.51 5.34
N ALA A 36 14.35 -12.97 6.51
CA ALA A 36 13.89 -13.75 7.66
C ALA A 36 12.45 -14.30 7.50
N GLY A 37 11.82 -14.08 6.34
CA GLY A 37 10.41 -14.36 6.12
C GLY A 37 9.50 -13.20 6.55
N PRO A 38 8.17 -13.35 6.39
CA PRO A 38 7.21 -12.36 6.83
C PRO A 38 7.21 -12.22 8.36
N PRO A 39 6.82 -11.06 8.91
CA PRO A 39 6.67 -10.87 10.34
C PRO A 39 5.62 -11.84 10.91
N GLY A 40 5.77 -12.21 12.18
CA GLY A 40 4.82 -13.10 12.87
C GLY A 40 3.41 -12.53 13.06
N ALA A 41 3.20 -11.24 12.77
CA ALA A 41 1.90 -10.59 12.79
C ALA A 41 1.81 -9.52 11.69
N TRP A 42 0.63 -9.44 11.07
CA TRP A 42 0.23 -8.51 10.01
C TRP A 42 -1.21 -8.09 10.26
N ALA A 43 -1.69 -7.08 9.53
CA ALA A 43 -2.97 -6.42 9.82
C ALA A 43 -2.99 -5.86 11.26
N LEU A 44 -1.92 -5.17 11.65
CA LEU A 44 -1.74 -4.61 12.98
C LEU A 44 -2.92 -3.69 13.38
N PRO A 45 -3.23 -3.56 14.67
CA PRO A 45 -4.25 -2.61 15.13
C PRO A 45 -3.89 -1.18 14.74
N GLU A 46 -4.89 -0.31 14.64
CA GLU A 46 -4.75 1.09 14.20
C GLU A 46 -3.78 1.86 15.09
N ASN A 47 -3.79 1.59 16.40
CA ASN A 47 -2.91 2.21 17.38
C ASN A 47 -1.41 1.85 17.20
N ALA A 48 -1.07 0.90 16.32
CA ALA A 48 0.31 0.62 15.93
C ALA A 48 0.87 1.68 14.97
N PHE A 49 0.03 2.61 14.49
CA PHE A 49 0.42 3.67 13.56
C PHE A 49 0.06 5.03 14.15
N VAL A 50 0.91 6.02 13.92
CA VAL A 50 0.53 7.42 14.08
C VAL A 50 -0.48 7.75 12.99
N HIS A 51 -1.64 8.26 13.37
CA HIS A 51 -2.71 8.66 12.44
C HIS A 51 -3.55 9.81 13.02
N ARG A 52 -4.29 10.52 12.15
CA ARG A 52 -5.38 11.41 12.58
C ARG A 52 -6.65 10.59 12.79
N THR A 53 -7.51 10.97 13.72
CA THR A 53 -8.81 10.33 13.93
C THR A 53 -9.59 10.29 12.60
N ALA A 54 -10.18 9.13 12.27
CA ALA A 54 -10.93 8.84 11.03
C ALA A 54 -10.14 8.74 9.70
N ARG A 55 -8.81 8.63 9.70
CA ARG A 55 -7.99 8.49 8.46
C ARG A 55 -7.03 7.30 8.47
N ILE A 56 -7.47 6.16 8.98
CA ILE A 56 -6.71 4.91 8.93
C ILE A 56 -7.61 3.76 8.46
N THR A 57 -7.09 2.95 7.55
CA THR A 57 -7.72 1.70 7.13
C THR A 57 -7.81 0.76 8.34
N THR A 58 -8.98 0.21 8.64
CA THR A 58 -9.12 -0.69 9.80
C THR A 58 -8.24 -1.93 9.66
N SER A 59 -7.89 -2.57 10.77
CA SER A 59 -7.13 -3.83 10.76
C SER A 59 -7.74 -4.86 9.79
N GLU A 60 -9.05 -5.06 9.81
CA GLU A 60 -9.74 -6.06 8.97
C GLU A 60 -9.71 -5.68 7.50
N ALA A 61 -9.98 -4.42 7.19
CA ALA A 61 -9.93 -3.92 5.82
C ALA A 61 -8.49 -3.98 5.27
N ARG A 62 -7.50 -3.74 6.14
CA ARG A 62 -6.08 -3.87 5.81
C ARG A 62 -5.69 -5.33 5.59
N ALA A 63 -6.19 -6.26 6.40
CA ALA A 63 -5.97 -7.70 6.20
C ALA A 63 -6.46 -8.13 4.81
N LEU A 64 -7.66 -7.71 4.42
CA LEU A 64 -8.19 -7.99 3.09
C LEU A 64 -7.32 -7.38 1.99
N ALA A 65 -6.91 -6.11 2.13
CA ALA A 65 -6.05 -5.45 1.16
C ALA A 65 -4.71 -6.18 1.01
N LEU A 66 -4.04 -6.51 2.11
CA LEU A 66 -2.75 -7.23 2.09
C LEU A 66 -2.88 -8.61 1.47
N ALA A 67 -3.95 -9.35 1.75
CA ALA A 67 -4.20 -10.66 1.15
C ALA A 67 -4.35 -10.58 -0.39
N ARG A 68 -4.91 -9.48 -0.91
CA ARG A 68 -5.10 -9.26 -2.36
C ARG A 68 -3.89 -8.65 -3.03
N LEU A 69 -3.17 -7.76 -2.37
CA LEU A 69 -1.94 -7.16 -2.88
C LEU A 69 -0.77 -8.17 -2.90
N ALA A 70 -0.85 -9.22 -2.07
CA ALA A 70 0.15 -10.28 -1.93
C ALA A 70 1.62 -9.78 -1.88
N PRO A 71 1.94 -8.78 -1.02
CA PRO A 71 3.26 -8.16 -0.97
C PRO A 71 4.33 -9.17 -0.54
N ARG A 72 5.46 -9.15 -1.24
CA ARG A 72 6.56 -10.08 -1.06
C ARG A 72 7.86 -9.50 -1.62
N PRO A 73 9.04 -10.04 -1.24
CA PRO A 73 10.29 -9.67 -1.88
C PRO A 73 10.21 -9.76 -3.40
N GLY A 74 10.66 -8.71 -4.08
CA GLY A 74 10.68 -8.62 -5.54
C GLY A 74 9.41 -8.04 -6.16
N THR A 75 8.38 -7.70 -5.39
CA THR A 75 7.22 -6.94 -5.91
C THR A 75 7.30 -5.46 -5.56
N LEU A 76 6.72 -4.62 -6.41
CA LEU A 76 6.52 -3.19 -6.21
C LEU A 76 5.03 -2.88 -6.02
N VAL A 77 4.69 -2.28 -4.88
CA VAL A 77 3.33 -1.82 -4.58
C VAL A 77 3.28 -0.29 -4.58
N TRP A 78 2.29 0.28 -5.24
CA TRP A 78 1.92 1.70 -5.05
C TRP A 78 0.83 1.83 -3.99
N ASP A 79 1.00 2.75 -3.05
CA ASP A 79 0.00 3.15 -2.05
C ASP A 79 -0.38 4.62 -2.30
N VAL A 80 -1.51 4.85 -2.98
CA VAL A 80 -1.94 6.16 -3.48
C VAL A 80 -3.01 6.75 -2.58
N GLY A 81 -2.82 8.00 -2.13
CA GLY A 81 -3.72 8.64 -1.16
C GLY A 81 -3.59 8.00 0.22
N ALA A 82 -2.35 7.77 0.64
CA ALA A 82 -2.03 6.84 1.72
C ALA A 82 -2.39 7.33 3.13
N GLY A 83 -2.54 8.64 3.34
CA GLY A 83 -2.90 9.21 4.64
C GLY A 83 -1.91 8.87 5.77
N SER A 84 -2.17 7.81 6.52
CA SER A 84 -1.24 7.31 7.56
C SER A 84 -0.11 6.43 7.01
N GLY A 85 -0.26 5.89 5.78
CA GLY A 85 0.66 4.93 5.19
C GLY A 85 0.55 3.50 5.73
N SER A 86 -0.48 3.20 6.53
CA SER A 86 -0.59 1.90 7.21
C SER A 86 -0.56 0.69 6.26
N VAL A 87 -1.19 0.79 5.09
CA VAL A 87 -1.18 -0.27 4.07
C VAL A 87 0.21 -0.41 3.46
N GLY A 88 0.80 0.69 2.96
CA GLY A 88 2.14 0.69 2.39
C GLY A 88 3.21 0.19 3.36
N ILE A 89 3.13 0.55 4.63
CA ILE A 89 4.07 0.08 5.65
C ILE A 89 3.96 -1.42 5.88
N GLU A 90 2.74 -1.97 5.96
CA GLU A 90 2.54 -3.40 6.10
C GLU A 90 3.01 -4.17 4.85
N CYS A 91 2.81 -3.62 3.65
CA CYS A 91 3.40 -4.17 2.42
C CYS A 91 4.93 -4.23 2.51
N ALA A 92 5.57 -3.16 3.00
CA ALA A 92 7.01 -3.13 3.19
C ALA A 92 7.49 -4.11 4.28
N ARG A 93 6.73 -4.27 5.37
CA ARG A 93 7.01 -5.27 6.42
C ARG A 93 6.95 -6.69 5.87
N LEU A 94 6.07 -6.95 4.90
CA LEU A 94 5.96 -8.23 4.20
C LEU A 94 7.00 -8.41 3.09
N GLY A 95 7.84 -7.40 2.85
CA GLY A 95 9.03 -7.48 1.99
C GLY A 95 8.89 -6.83 0.61
N ALA A 96 7.74 -6.24 0.28
CA ALA A 96 7.58 -5.52 -0.98
C ALA A 96 8.37 -4.21 -1.00
N ALA A 97 8.80 -3.78 -2.18
CA ALA A 97 9.16 -2.39 -2.41
C ALA A 97 7.87 -1.55 -2.46
N VAL A 98 7.89 -0.36 -1.85
CA VAL A 98 6.69 0.48 -1.74
C VAL A 98 6.99 1.91 -2.15
N ILE A 99 6.14 2.44 -3.02
CA ILE A 99 6.08 3.87 -3.34
C ILE A 99 4.73 4.39 -2.84
N THR A 100 4.79 5.37 -1.94
CA THR A 100 3.61 5.98 -1.32
C THR A 100 3.40 7.36 -1.92
N VAL A 101 2.20 7.65 -2.42
CA VAL A 101 1.85 8.94 -3.04
C VAL A 101 0.85 9.67 -2.14
N GLU A 102 1.22 10.85 -1.65
CA GLU A 102 0.39 11.65 -0.76
C GLU A 102 0.59 13.15 -1.03
N ARG A 103 -0.47 13.95 -0.99
CA ARG A 103 -0.42 15.39 -1.27
C ARG A 103 -0.10 16.22 -0.02
N ASP A 104 -0.62 15.79 1.12
CA ASP A 104 -0.54 16.51 2.39
C ASP A 104 0.83 16.31 3.05
N ALA A 105 1.54 17.43 3.30
CA ALA A 105 2.90 17.40 3.85
C ALA A 105 2.96 16.69 5.21
N ASP A 106 2.03 17.02 6.10
CA ASP A 106 1.96 16.43 7.44
C ASP A 106 1.70 14.91 7.38
N SER A 107 1.01 14.46 6.34
CA SER A 107 0.78 13.04 6.09
C SER A 107 2.01 12.36 5.51
N CYS A 108 2.75 13.00 4.62
CA CYS A 108 4.07 12.53 4.18
C CYS A 108 5.03 12.32 5.37
N GLU A 109 5.17 13.32 6.26
CA GLU A 109 6.02 13.21 7.45
C GLU A 109 5.57 12.08 8.38
N ARG A 110 4.26 11.87 8.50
CA ARG A 110 3.69 10.78 9.30
C ARG A 110 3.99 9.41 8.70
N ILE A 111 3.96 9.28 7.38
CA ILE A 111 4.35 8.06 6.68
C ILE A 111 5.82 7.74 6.97
N ASP A 112 6.71 8.73 6.90
CA ASP A 112 8.14 8.56 7.21
C ASP A 112 8.36 8.16 8.68
N LEU A 113 7.62 8.77 9.61
CA LEU A 113 7.66 8.41 11.03
C LEU A 113 7.20 6.96 11.25
N ASN A 114 6.07 6.57 10.68
CA ASN A 114 5.57 5.20 10.80
C ASN A 114 6.55 4.21 10.16
N ALA A 115 7.14 4.53 9.00
CA ALA A 115 8.12 3.65 8.35
C ALA A 115 9.33 3.42 9.27
N THR A 116 9.81 4.49 9.92
CA THR A 116 10.88 4.43 10.92
C THR A 116 10.49 3.58 12.12
N MET A 117 9.29 3.78 12.70
CA MET A 117 8.80 3.00 13.85
C MET A 117 8.70 1.50 13.56
N HIS A 118 8.37 1.13 12.32
CA HIS A 118 8.23 -0.26 11.89
C HIS A 118 9.51 -0.84 11.29
N GLY A 119 10.60 -0.08 11.25
CA GLY A 119 11.91 -0.53 10.75
C GLY A 119 11.93 -0.83 9.25
N VAL A 120 11.07 -0.18 8.47
CA VAL A 120 10.93 -0.39 7.02
C VAL A 120 11.31 0.87 6.23
N ARG A 121 11.54 0.69 4.93
CA ARG A 121 11.75 1.80 3.99
C ARG A 121 10.62 1.84 2.97
N VAL A 122 10.04 3.02 2.80
CA VAL A 122 9.09 3.34 1.73
C VAL A 122 9.59 4.59 1.01
N ARG A 123 9.30 4.72 -0.29
CA ARG A 123 9.58 5.97 -1.02
C ARG A 123 8.32 6.83 -0.98
N VAL A 124 8.37 7.94 -0.26
CA VAL A 124 7.27 8.92 -0.27
C VAL A 124 7.43 9.87 -1.45
N VAL A 125 6.38 9.98 -2.27
CA VAL A 125 6.26 10.93 -3.37
C VAL A 125 5.19 11.92 -2.99
N ARG A 126 5.61 13.16 -2.70
CA ARG A 126 4.66 14.24 -2.41
C ARG A 126 4.02 14.72 -3.70
N GLY A 127 2.72 14.47 -3.85
CA GLY A 127 1.97 14.83 -5.06
C GLY A 127 0.59 14.21 -5.10
N GLN A 128 -0.11 14.43 -6.20
CA GLN A 128 -1.49 13.97 -6.42
C GLN A 128 -1.56 13.13 -7.70
N ALA A 129 -2.26 12.01 -7.64
CA ALA A 129 -2.59 11.22 -8.83
C ALA A 129 -3.57 11.98 -9.74
N PRO A 130 -3.49 11.85 -11.07
CA PRO A 130 -2.58 10.94 -11.80
C PRO A 130 -1.18 11.52 -12.06
N ALA A 131 -0.96 12.82 -11.91
CA ALA A 131 0.29 13.48 -12.31
C ALA A 131 1.53 12.91 -11.60
N ALA A 132 1.43 12.63 -10.30
CA ALA A 132 2.52 12.05 -9.51
C ALA A 132 2.90 10.61 -9.91
N LEU A 133 2.08 9.94 -10.74
CA LEU A 133 2.28 8.55 -11.15
C LEU A 133 3.04 8.42 -12.48
N LEU A 134 3.13 9.50 -13.27
CA LEU A 134 3.61 9.44 -14.66
C LEU A 134 5.08 9.00 -14.78
N ASP A 135 5.91 9.39 -13.82
CA ASP A 135 7.36 9.09 -13.83
C ASP A 135 7.73 7.93 -12.90
N LEU A 136 6.75 7.18 -12.40
CA LEU A 136 6.98 6.07 -11.48
C LEU A 136 7.21 4.76 -12.24
N PRO A 137 8.08 3.87 -11.74
CA PRO A 137 8.25 2.54 -12.32
C PRO A 137 6.95 1.75 -12.20
N GLN A 138 6.66 0.93 -13.21
CA GLN A 138 5.42 0.17 -13.28
C GLN A 138 5.26 -0.75 -12.05
N PRO A 139 4.13 -0.68 -11.33
CA PRO A 139 3.88 -1.50 -10.15
C PRO A 139 3.42 -2.91 -10.53
N ASP A 140 3.47 -3.82 -9.56
CA ASP A 140 2.80 -5.13 -9.61
C ASP A 140 1.39 -5.05 -9.04
N ALA A 141 1.16 -4.15 -8.08
CA ALA A 141 -0.16 -3.88 -7.51
C ALA A 141 -0.31 -2.42 -7.09
N VAL A 142 -1.54 -1.90 -7.16
CA VAL A 142 -1.87 -0.54 -6.74
C VAL A 142 -3.00 -0.57 -5.73
N MET A 143 -2.74 0.04 -4.57
CA MET A 143 -3.75 0.40 -3.58
C MET A 143 -4.13 1.87 -3.76
N VAL A 144 -5.43 2.15 -3.79
CA VAL A 144 -5.96 3.52 -3.78
C VAL A 144 -6.81 3.71 -2.53
N GLY A 145 -6.37 4.60 -1.65
CA GLY A 145 -7.10 5.02 -0.46
C GLY A 145 -8.26 5.97 -0.78
N GLY A 146 -9.26 6.01 0.11
CA GLY A 146 -10.38 6.95 0.03
C GLY A 146 -9.96 8.35 0.48
N GLY A 147 -9.87 9.30 -0.46
CA GLY A 147 -9.43 10.67 -0.18
C GLY A 147 -9.57 11.61 -1.37
N GLY A 148 -10.80 11.76 -1.87
CA GLY A 148 -11.20 12.94 -2.65
C GLY A 148 -11.02 14.19 -1.81
#